data_AF-A0A388PVN4-F1
#
_entry.id   AF-A0A388PVN4-F1
#
_cell.length_a   1.000
_cell.length_b   1.000
_cell.length_c   1.000
_cell.angle_alpha   90.00
_cell.angle_beta   90.00
_cell.angle_gamma   90.00
#
_symmetry.space_group_name_H-M   'P 1'
#
loop_
_entity.id
_entity.type
_entity.pdbx_description
1 polymer ?
#
loop_
_entity_poly.entity_id
_entity_poly.type
_entity_poly.pdbx_seq_one_letter_code
_entity_poly.pdbx_strand_id
1 'polypeptide(L)' 'MTNLLDLDYEHLVSYMETFGEKPYRAKQLMHWIYQENIINFNEMTDISKVFRDVLKRRCPFNYRAL' A
#
# COMPACT_ATOMS: atom_id res chain seq x y z
N MET A 1 9.39 -8.23 -4.73
CA MET A 1 8.00 -8.13 -4.28
C MET A 1 8.05 -7.76 -2.82
N THR A 2 7.26 -6.79 -2.38
CA THR A 2 7.32 -6.26 -1.01
C THR A 2 5.94 -6.39 -0.36
N ASN A 3 5.86 -7.02 0.81
CA ASN A 3 4.64 -7.05 1.59
C ASN A 3 4.53 -5.77 2.43
N LEU A 4 3.47 -4.99 2.22
CA LEU A 4 3.31 -3.70 2.91
C LEU A 4 3.05 -3.84 4.41
N LEU A 5 2.58 -5.02 4.87
CA LEU A 5 2.32 -5.28 6.30
C LEU A 5 3.61 -5.38 7.12
N ASP A 6 4.75 -5.61 6.47
CA ASP A 6 6.05 -5.76 7.11
C ASP A 6 6.77 -4.41 7.30
N LEU A 7 6.17 -3.31 6.81
CA LEU A 7 6.75 -1.98 6.86
C LEU A 7 6.08 -1.15 7.94
N ASP A 8 6.87 -0.51 8.80
CA ASP A 8 6.38 0.61 9.60
C ASP A 8 6.16 1.86 8.73
N TYR A 9 5.68 2.94 9.35
CA TYR A 9 5.38 4.16 8.63
C TYR A 9 6.60 4.77 7.92
N GLU A 10 7.77 4.79 8.57
CA GLU A 10 8.97 5.40 8.00
C GLU A 10 9.48 4.61 6.79
N HIS A 11 9.54 3.28 6.92
CA HIS A 11 9.92 2.40 5.82
C HIS A 11 8.90 2.44 4.68
N LEU A 12 7.60 2.57 4.99
CA LEU A 12 6.57 2.73 3.96
C LEU A 12 6.71 4.07 3.23
N VAL A 13 7.06 5.17 3.91
CA VAL A 13 7.37 6.45 3.27
C VAL A 13 8.55 6.28 2.31
N SER A 14 9.68 5.74 2.77
CA SER A 14 10.84 5.51 1.91
C SER A 14 10.51 4.59 0.73
N TYR A 15 9.65 3.59 0.94
CA TYR A 15 9.20 2.72 -0.14
C TYR A 15 8.32 3.47 -1.16
N MET A 16 7.44 4.37 -0.72
CA MET A 16 6.64 5.22 -1.63
C MET A 16 7.52 6.16 -2.46
N GLU A 17 8.61 6.68 -1.88
CA GLU A 17 9.57 7.52 -2.61
C GLU A 17 10.24 6.78 -3.78
N THR A 18 10.43 5.45 -3.68
CA THR A 18 10.95 4.65 -4.80
C THR A 18 10.03 4.63 -6.03
N PHE A 19 8.75 4.97 -5.86
CA PHE A 19 7.77 5.14 -6.93
C PHE A 19 7.59 6.61 -7.36
N GLY A 20 8.32 7.54 -6.75
CA GLY A 20 8.13 8.99 -6.96
C GLY A 20 6.88 9.55 -6.26
N GLU A 21 6.26 8.79 -5.36
CA GLU A 21 5.12 9.26 -4.57
C GLU A 21 5.57 10.05 -3.34
N LYS A 22 4.66 10.86 -2.79
CA LYS A 22 4.91 11.72 -1.62
C LYS A 22 4.53 11.01 -0.32
N PRO A 23 5.01 11.47 0.86
CA PRO A 23 4.73 10.84 2.16
C PRO A 23 3.23 10.68 2.50
N TYR A 24 2.36 11.54 1.95
CA TYR A 24 0.92 11.39 2.17
C TYR A 24 0.39 10.05 1.64
N ARG A 25 1.02 9.46 0.62
CA ARG A 25 0.61 8.17 0.06
C ARG A 25 0.79 7.03 1.06
N ALA A 26 1.89 7.06 1.83
CA ALA A 26 2.11 6.12 2.92
C ALA A 26 1.02 6.27 3.99
N LYS A 27 0.61 7.51 4.32
CA LYS A 27 -0.51 7.74 5.26
C LYS A 27 -1.83 7.14 4.78
N GLN A 28 -2.16 7.30 3.49
CA GLN A 28 -3.37 6.69 2.93
C GLN A 28 -3.32 5.17 3.02
N LEU A 29 -2.19 4.55 2.64
CA LEU A 29 -2.02 3.10 2.75
C LEU A 29 -2.13 2.62 4.20
N MET A 30 -1.53 3.33 5.16
CA MET A 30 -1.66 3.02 6.59
C MET A 30 -3.12 3.09 7.06
N HIS A 31 -3.86 4.12 6.63
CA HIS A 31 -5.27 4.28 6.96
C HIS A 31 -6.08 3.08 6.44
N TRP A 32 -5.96 2.74 5.16
CA TRP A 32 -6.69 1.60 4.59
C TRP A 32 -6.32 0.27 5.23
N ILE A 33 -5.03 0.01 5.44
CA ILE A 33 -4.55 -1.28 5.95
C ILE A 33 -4.88 -1.45 7.44
N TYR A 34 -4.63 -0.44 8.28
CA TYR A 34 -4.68 -0.60 9.74
C TYR A 34 -5.94 0.00 10.39
N GLN A 35 -6.57 1.00 9.78
CA GLN A 35 -7.80 1.59 10.32
C GLN A 35 -9.02 0.93 9.69
N GLU A 36 -9.04 0.79 8.37
CA GLU A 36 -10.17 0.19 7.64
C GLU A 36 -10.05 -1.34 7.50
N ASN A 37 -8.90 -1.94 7.80
CA ASN A 37 -8.60 -3.38 7.61
C ASN A 37 -8.81 -3.87 6.16
N ILE A 38 -8.55 -3.00 5.19
CA ILE A 38 -8.71 -3.27 3.76
C ILE A 38 -7.33 -3.41 3.12
N ILE A 39 -7.05 -4.62 2.61
CA ILE A 39 -5.83 -4.95 1.86
C ILE A 39 -6.09 -5.06 0.35
N ASN A 40 -7.34 -5.02 -0.09
CA ASN A 40 -7.65 -5.01 -1.52
C ASN A 40 -7.42 -3.60 -2.08
N PHE A 41 -6.33 -3.41 -2.84
CA PHE A 41 -6.01 -2.10 -3.40
C PHE A 41 -7.17 -1.50 -4.21
N ASN A 42 -8.03 -2.31 -4.86
CA ASN A 42 -9.18 -1.79 -5.63
C ASN A 42 -10.16 -0.96 -4.81
N GLU A 43 -10.23 -1.18 -3.50
CA GLU A 43 -11.15 -0.52 -2.58
C GLU A 43 -10.61 0.84 -2.10
N MET A 44 -9.32 1.11 -2.33
CA MET A 44 -8.66 2.36 -1.89
C MET A 44 -9.00 3.52 -2.83
N THR A 45 -10.17 4.12 -2.66
CA THR A 45 -10.78 5.07 -3.61
C THR A 45 -10.04 6.40 -3.74
N ASP A 46 -9.26 6.78 -2.73
CA ASP A 46 -8.43 8.00 -2.70
C ASP A 46 -7.00 7.79 -3.24
N ILE A 47 -6.70 6.60 -3.74
CA ILE A 47 -5.48 6.27 -4.48
C ILE A 47 -5.79 6.17 -5.97
N SER A 48 -4.95 6.75 -6.83
CA SER A 48 -5.21 6.75 -8.27
C SER A 48 -5.26 5.33 -8.83
N LYS A 49 -6.11 5.09 -9.84
CA LYS A 49 -6.22 3.78 -10.50
C LYS A 49 -4.86 3.26 -10.99
N VAL A 50 -4.07 4.15 -11.60
CA VAL A 50 -2.73 3.83 -12.12
C VAL A 50 -1.82 3.33 -10.99
N PHE A 51 -1.81 4.01 -9.84
CA PHE A 51 -0.94 3.61 -8.73
C PHE A 51 -1.41 2.33 -8.04
N ARG A 52 -2.73 2.11 -7.91
CA ARG A 52 -3.28 0.82 -7.46
C ARG A 52 -2.78 -0.35 -8.30
N ASP A 53 -2.70 -0.18 -9.62
CA ASP A 53 -2.22 -1.23 -10.52
C ASP A 53 -0.69 -1.46 -10.41
N VAL A 54 0.08 -0.43 -10.07
CA VAL A 54 1.50 -0.58 -9.70
C VAL A 54 1.63 -1.39 -8.41
N LEU A 55 0.86 -1.05 -7.38
CA LEU A 55 0.88 -1.73 -6.07
C LEU A 55 0.51 -3.21 -6.19
N LYS A 56 -0.54 -3.56 -6.95
CA LYS A 56 -0.90 -4.98 -7.18
C LYS A 56 0.23 -5.82 -7.77
N ARG A 57 1.04 -5.23 -8.68
CA ARG A 57 2.16 -5.94 -9.32
C ARG A 57 3.39 -6.04 -8.43
N ARG A 58 3.66 -5.01 -7.62
CA ARG A 58 4.89 -4.91 -6.82
C ARG A 58 4.73 -5.45 -5.41
N CYS A 59 3.50 -5.41 -4.89
CA CYS A 59 3.14 -5.69 -3.51
C CYS A 59 1.90 -6.61 -3.42
N PRO A 60 1.91 -7.82 -4.02
CA PRO A 60 0.78 -8.72 -3.87
C PRO A 60 0.62 -9.10 -2.40
N PHE A 61 -0.56 -8.85 -1.83
CA PHE A 61 -0.91 -9.45 -0.55
C PHE A 61 -1.11 -10.95 -0.77
N ASN A 62 -0.29 -11.76 -0.13
CA ASN A 62 -0.55 -13.19 -0.07
C ASN A 62 -1.72 -13.39 0.88
N TYR A 63 -2.88 -13.75 0.34
CA TYR A 63 -3.93 -14.40 1.11
C TYR A 63 -3.37 -15.75 1.57
N ARG A 64 -2.59 -15.77 2.65
CA ARG A 64 -2.43 -17.01 3.41
C ARG A 64 -3.78 -17.25 4.06
N ALA A 65 -4.64 -17.97 3.34
CA ALA A 65 -5.75 -18.69 3.92
C ALA A 65 -5.16 -19.52 5.07
N LEU A 66 -5.54 -19.17 6.30
CA LEU A 66 -5.56 -20.12 7.40
C LEU A 66 -6.85 -20.92 7.29
#